data_AF-A0A1H6G269-F1
#
_entry.id   AF-A0A1H6G269-F1
#
_cell.length_a   1.000
_cell.length_b   1.000
_cell.length_c   1.000
_cell.angle_alpha   90.00
_cell.angle_beta   90.00
_cell.angle_gamma   90.00
#
_symmetry.space_group_name_H-M   'P 1'
#
loop_
_entity.id
_entity.type
_entity.pdbx_description
1 polymer ?
#
loop_
_entity_poly.entity_id
_entity_poly.type
_entity_poly.pdbx_seq_one_letter_code
_entity_poly.pdbx_strand_id
1 'polypeptide(L)'
;MPDVTFHFSERVTRVDVAASLLAASRLGICLLQLPSSAASVDGDHPRPLAIGAVRDLLVGGPDHAVPALQRMIPGGDPVLIIAPEYTFGSGDWTEIDELVQATARPIILLAGFGATIGQSVLDWQAAGAGDATQRHLGWREADGAISDIQRVNGGWCWLHAPGEATHCIAYLKNVLEQSVEAVNLPDLQEGRAILHLAFGDVDIFPLICADLLQPAAQDASSPQARILHALEETAADRPALVVGSLLQSGYNVNWVAAVNSLLNTVLAGRPGAVALCNIAADAPKADEAHDKWRSLSGLYVPFDALPKGQDDLPAVRALNDVGIAGGVVRVTEACATTGHVTWGPFTPVKGKFAWRGNMSCPIGNAGLAKLTAPTPPPAAGEIARFLRRYPPVATAAPRLQLGLNMVVEQLQAAAAPTPAVLLDATLSGVAPARPQDPDRLHVAETSVAFKAGIHAVATLKSIDGISWQANPKLTGQLQLANAKHLLVWRSPDKSRLAMRRDLAAWRMLPGGQHPDLIVLGAGPNGDLIEGEIPQDRRDDISTAPSSGAELAAGGSLAAREDDFTAARSLRRVAGLGLANVADVYADFEDDADAERVATLLGQIEACFAEDGAK
;
A
#
# COMPACT_ATOMS: atom_id res chain seq x y z
N MET A 1 9.73 -29.56 -9.30
CA MET A 1 8.57 -29.09 -10.06
C MET A 1 8.85 -29.29 -11.54
N PRO A 2 7.94 -29.96 -12.26
CA PRO A 2 8.10 -31.39 -12.50
C PRO A 2 7.59 -31.80 -13.89
N ASP A 3 7.45 -33.11 -14.12
CA ASP A 3 6.65 -33.64 -15.23
C ASP A 3 5.33 -32.88 -15.38
N VAL A 4 5.16 -32.27 -16.55
CA VAL A 4 3.93 -31.59 -16.96
C VAL A 4 3.24 -32.40 -18.04
N THR A 5 1.92 -32.49 -17.95
CA THR A 5 1.09 -33.13 -18.99
C THR A 5 0.11 -32.12 -19.56
N PHE A 6 0.12 -31.95 -20.88
CA PHE A 6 -0.76 -31.01 -21.58
C PHE A 6 -2.03 -31.71 -22.08
N HIS A 7 -3.16 -31.10 -21.77
CA HIS A 7 -4.49 -31.47 -22.24
C HIS A 7 -5.07 -30.29 -23.00
N PHE A 8 -4.97 -30.36 -24.32
CA PHE A 8 -5.42 -29.29 -25.21
C PHE A 8 -6.89 -29.44 -25.56
N SER A 9 -7.62 -28.32 -25.49
CA SER A 9 -8.96 -28.16 -26.06
C SER A 9 -9.08 -26.78 -26.69
N GLU A 10 -10.12 -26.55 -27.50
CA GLU A 10 -10.36 -25.26 -28.15
C GLU A 10 -10.60 -24.11 -27.15
N ARG A 11 -11.01 -24.43 -25.90
CA ARG A 11 -11.44 -23.43 -24.91
C ARG A 11 -10.49 -23.30 -23.72
N VAL A 12 -9.90 -24.41 -23.29
CA VAL A 12 -9.04 -24.49 -22.11
C VAL A 12 -7.88 -25.42 -22.42
N THR A 13 -6.65 -24.92 -22.28
CA THR A 13 -5.47 -25.77 -22.23
C THR A 13 -5.15 -26.04 -20.78
N ARG A 14 -5.37 -27.27 -20.35
CA ARG A 14 -5.05 -27.72 -19.00
C ARG A 14 -3.64 -28.32 -18.98
N VAL A 15 -2.86 -27.90 -18.00
CA VAL A 15 -1.51 -28.40 -17.74
C VAL A 15 -1.53 -29.03 -16.36
N ASP A 16 -1.51 -30.35 -16.32
CA ASP A 16 -1.37 -31.09 -15.07
C ASP A 16 0.09 -31.00 -14.64
N VAL A 17 0.31 -30.40 -13.47
CA VAL A 17 1.64 -30.21 -12.89
C VAL A 17 1.76 -31.16 -11.71
N ALA A 18 2.62 -32.17 -11.81
CA ALA A 18 2.81 -33.23 -10.80
C ALA A 18 3.51 -32.71 -9.53
N ALA A 19 2.88 -31.77 -8.83
CA ALA A 19 3.42 -31.06 -7.69
C ALA A 19 2.32 -30.48 -6.77
N SER A 20 2.72 -30.17 -5.54
CA SER A 20 1.92 -29.41 -4.57
C SER A 20 2.54 -28.03 -4.34
N LEU A 21 1.72 -26.98 -4.34
CA LEU A 21 2.16 -25.60 -4.11
C LEU A 21 1.90 -25.10 -2.70
N LEU A 22 0.89 -25.66 -2.01
CA LEU A 22 0.47 -25.18 -0.71
C LEU A 22 1.36 -25.79 0.38
N ALA A 23 2.07 -24.92 1.10
CA ALA A 23 2.82 -25.32 2.28
C ALA A 23 2.01 -24.96 3.53
N ALA A 24 1.50 -25.96 4.26
CA ALA A 24 0.60 -25.73 5.40
C ALA A 24 -0.66 -24.91 5.03
N SER A 25 -1.29 -25.26 3.90
CA SER A 25 -2.53 -24.64 3.39
C SER A 25 -2.41 -23.15 3.06
N ARG A 26 -1.19 -22.67 2.76
CA ARG A 26 -0.90 -21.31 2.31
C ARG A 26 0.00 -21.32 1.09
N LEU A 27 -0.12 -20.28 0.27
CA LEU A 27 0.75 -20.03 -0.88
C LEU A 27 1.51 -18.72 -0.67
N GLY A 28 2.82 -18.74 -0.87
CA GLY A 28 3.60 -17.51 -0.94
C GLY A 28 3.30 -16.76 -2.23
N ILE A 29 3.01 -15.46 -2.15
CA ILE A 29 2.73 -14.62 -3.31
C ILE A 29 3.60 -13.38 -3.31
N CYS A 30 4.09 -12.98 -4.49
CA CYS A 30 4.82 -11.75 -4.75
C CYS A 30 4.16 -11.00 -5.91
N LEU A 31 3.67 -9.79 -5.65
CA LEU A 31 3.14 -8.89 -6.68
C LEU A 31 4.23 -7.89 -7.07
N LEU A 32 4.64 -7.88 -8.33
CA LEU A 32 5.67 -6.99 -8.88
C LEU A 32 5.04 -5.80 -9.61
N GLN A 33 4.59 -4.79 -8.87
CA GLN A 33 4.03 -3.58 -9.44
C GLN A 33 5.13 -2.73 -10.09
N LEU A 34 5.20 -2.77 -11.42
CA LEU A 34 6.25 -2.13 -12.24
C LEU A 34 5.67 -0.98 -13.09
N PRO A 35 6.46 0.05 -13.43
CA PRO A 35 6.03 1.10 -14.34
C PRO A 35 5.83 0.55 -15.75
N SER A 36 4.97 1.19 -16.53
CA SER A 36 4.74 0.86 -17.94
C SER A 36 4.96 2.07 -18.86
N SER A 37 5.22 1.80 -20.13
CA SER A 37 5.50 2.77 -21.18
C SER A 37 4.83 2.33 -22.47
N ALA A 38 3.91 3.15 -23.00
CA ALA A 38 3.21 2.86 -24.25
C ALA A 38 4.18 2.66 -25.42
N ALA A 39 5.17 3.55 -25.59
CA ALA A 39 6.18 3.41 -26.64
C ALA A 39 6.96 2.09 -26.55
N SER A 40 7.24 1.65 -25.32
CA SER A 40 7.96 0.40 -25.10
C SER A 40 7.07 -0.83 -25.33
N VAL A 41 5.75 -0.71 -25.11
CA VAL A 41 4.74 -1.74 -25.42
C VAL A 41 4.61 -1.89 -26.94
N ASP A 42 4.42 -0.78 -27.65
CA ASP A 42 4.18 -0.76 -29.09
C ASP A 42 5.35 -1.35 -29.89
N GLY A 43 6.58 -1.04 -29.45
CA GLY A 43 7.82 -1.48 -30.10
C GLY A 43 8.44 -2.75 -29.53
N ASP A 44 7.76 -3.45 -28.62
CA ASP A 44 8.25 -4.68 -27.95
C ASP A 44 9.70 -4.53 -27.41
N HIS A 45 10.00 -3.36 -26.84
CA HIS A 45 11.36 -3.01 -26.44
C HIS A 45 11.83 -3.76 -25.17
N PRO A 46 13.14 -3.88 -24.92
CA PRO A 46 13.64 -4.41 -23.66
C PRO A 46 13.20 -3.61 -22.42
N ARG A 47 13.12 -4.28 -21.26
CA ARG A 47 12.66 -3.69 -19.98
C ARG A 47 13.71 -3.82 -18.88
N PRO A 48 14.84 -3.09 -19.00
CA PRO A 48 16.00 -3.29 -18.11
C PRO A 48 15.69 -3.05 -16.63
N LEU A 49 14.77 -2.13 -16.31
CA LEU A 49 14.32 -1.91 -14.94
C LEU A 49 13.57 -3.13 -14.38
N ALA A 50 12.67 -3.71 -15.16
CA ALA A 50 11.90 -4.89 -14.76
C ALA A 50 12.84 -6.09 -14.58
N ILE A 51 13.79 -6.28 -15.50
CA ILE A 51 14.82 -7.32 -15.39
C ILE A 51 15.68 -7.12 -14.14
N GLY A 52 16.14 -5.89 -13.88
CA GLY A 52 16.89 -5.56 -12.67
C GLY A 52 16.12 -5.89 -11.39
N ALA A 53 14.81 -5.63 -11.35
CA ALA A 53 13.96 -6.00 -10.22
C ALA A 53 13.83 -7.52 -10.07
N VAL A 54 13.67 -8.29 -11.16
CA VAL A 54 13.63 -9.76 -11.13
C VAL A 54 14.96 -10.33 -10.66
N ARG A 55 16.09 -9.81 -11.15
CA ARG A 55 17.44 -10.22 -10.73
C ARG A 55 17.61 -10.05 -9.23
N ASP A 56 17.34 -8.86 -8.72
CA ASP A 56 17.48 -8.56 -7.29
C ASP A 56 16.53 -9.43 -6.44
N LEU A 57 15.34 -9.74 -6.96
CA LEU A 57 14.35 -10.58 -6.31
C LEU A 57 14.79 -12.04 -6.20
N LEU A 58 15.27 -12.63 -7.31
CA LEU A 58 15.47 -14.06 -7.48
C LEU A 58 16.90 -14.54 -7.17
N VAL A 59 17.90 -13.74 -7.54
CA VAL A 59 19.32 -14.11 -7.47
C VAL A 59 20.09 -13.20 -6.50
N GLY A 60 19.65 -11.95 -6.39
CA GLY A 60 20.39 -10.90 -5.69
C GLY A 60 21.10 -9.96 -6.67
N GLY A 61 21.64 -8.87 -6.15
CA GLY A 61 22.23 -7.80 -6.95
C GLY A 61 23.14 -6.89 -6.14
N PRO A 62 23.55 -5.73 -6.68
CA PRO A 62 24.48 -4.81 -6.00
C PRO A 62 24.04 -4.43 -4.58
N ASP A 63 22.73 -4.26 -4.37
CA ASP A 63 22.15 -3.91 -3.06
C ASP A 63 21.68 -5.13 -2.25
N HIS A 64 21.70 -6.32 -2.84
CA HIS A 64 21.15 -7.56 -2.26
C HIS A 64 22.15 -8.71 -2.39
N ALA A 65 22.96 -8.93 -1.34
CA ALA A 65 23.93 -10.02 -1.30
C ALA A 65 23.30 -11.43 -1.35
N VAL A 66 22.00 -11.53 -1.08
CA VAL A 66 21.16 -12.73 -1.22
C VAL A 66 19.85 -12.32 -1.89
N PRO A 67 19.12 -13.24 -2.55
CA PRO A 67 17.84 -12.93 -3.18
C PRO A 67 16.89 -12.17 -2.24
N ALA A 68 16.35 -11.05 -2.69
CA ALA A 68 15.43 -10.26 -1.87
C ALA A 68 14.19 -11.07 -1.47
N LEU A 69 13.72 -11.97 -2.35
CA LEU A 69 12.57 -12.84 -2.09
C LEU A 69 12.78 -13.73 -0.85
N GLN A 70 14.01 -14.21 -0.60
CA GLN A 70 14.33 -15.02 0.58
C GLN A 70 14.14 -14.21 1.88
N ARG A 71 14.41 -12.90 1.84
CA ARG A 71 14.22 -12.01 2.99
C ARG A 71 12.77 -11.58 3.16
N MET A 72 12.05 -11.41 2.05
CA MET A 72 10.66 -10.96 2.03
C MET A 72 9.64 -12.07 2.32
N ILE A 73 9.93 -13.31 1.91
CA ILE A 73 9.18 -14.52 2.26
C ILE A 73 10.19 -15.59 2.72
N PRO A 74 10.56 -15.63 4.02
CA PRO A 74 11.50 -16.60 4.54
C PRO A 74 11.02 -18.04 4.36
N GLY A 75 11.95 -18.95 4.07
CA GLY A 75 11.69 -20.39 3.87
C GLY A 75 11.96 -20.85 2.44
N GLY A 76 11.73 -22.15 2.20
CA GLY A 76 11.90 -22.80 0.89
C GLY A 76 10.59 -23.15 0.17
N ASP A 77 9.43 -22.81 0.76
CA ASP A 77 8.10 -23.12 0.22
C ASP A 77 7.91 -22.48 -1.17
N PRO A 78 7.13 -23.06 -2.11
CA PRO A 78 6.89 -22.45 -3.42
C PRO A 78 6.34 -21.01 -3.35
N VAL A 79 6.71 -20.16 -4.31
CA VAL A 79 6.19 -18.79 -4.45
C VAL A 79 5.63 -18.55 -5.84
N LEU A 80 4.42 -18.00 -5.89
CA LEU A 80 3.83 -17.42 -7.07
C LEU A 80 4.22 -15.94 -7.20
N ILE A 81 4.91 -15.60 -8.28
CA ILE A 81 5.32 -14.24 -8.63
C ILE A 81 4.45 -13.80 -9.80
N ILE A 82 3.82 -12.64 -9.65
CA ILE A 82 2.91 -12.09 -10.66
C ILE A 82 3.44 -10.72 -11.05
N ALA A 83 3.63 -10.52 -12.35
CA ALA A 83 3.98 -9.25 -12.92
C ALA A 83 2.84 -8.72 -13.83
N PRO A 84 2.74 -7.40 -14.04
CA PRO A 84 1.75 -6.76 -14.90
C PRO A 84 1.74 -7.27 -16.34
N GLU A 85 0.69 -6.89 -17.05
CA GLU A 85 0.64 -7.00 -18.51
C GLU A 85 1.76 -6.16 -19.15
N TYR A 86 2.36 -6.66 -20.25
CA TYR A 86 3.47 -6.00 -20.95
C TYR A 86 4.70 -5.65 -20.09
N THR A 87 4.92 -6.38 -18.98
CA THR A 87 6.06 -6.13 -18.07
C THR A 87 7.39 -6.27 -18.77
N PHE A 88 7.51 -7.24 -19.69
CA PHE A 88 8.74 -7.57 -20.42
C PHE A 88 8.52 -7.45 -21.92
N GLY A 89 9.56 -7.11 -22.67
CA GLY A 89 9.57 -7.34 -24.12
C GLY A 89 9.89 -8.80 -24.42
N SER A 90 9.55 -9.29 -25.61
CA SER A 90 9.89 -10.66 -26.02
C SER A 90 11.41 -10.94 -25.97
N GLY A 91 12.22 -9.93 -26.29
CA GLY A 91 13.69 -9.99 -26.23
C GLY A 91 14.27 -10.15 -24.82
N ASP A 92 13.51 -9.84 -23.77
CA ASP A 92 13.97 -9.98 -22.37
C ASP A 92 13.96 -11.45 -21.90
N TRP A 93 13.32 -12.35 -22.66
CA TRP A 93 13.05 -13.72 -22.23
C TRP A 93 14.32 -14.47 -21.79
N THR A 94 15.41 -14.36 -22.54
CA THR A 94 16.66 -15.10 -22.25
C THR A 94 17.23 -14.70 -20.89
N GLU A 95 17.29 -13.41 -20.60
CA GLU A 95 17.83 -12.92 -19.33
C GLU A 95 16.92 -13.31 -18.15
N ILE A 96 15.61 -13.27 -18.34
CA ILE A 96 14.65 -13.73 -17.31
C ILE A 96 14.79 -15.23 -17.07
N ASP A 97 14.91 -16.03 -18.12
CA ASP A 97 15.05 -17.47 -18.03
C ASP A 97 16.33 -17.87 -17.28
N GLU A 98 17.45 -17.20 -17.55
CA GLU A 98 18.69 -17.38 -16.79
C GLU A 98 18.51 -17.07 -15.29
N LEU A 99 17.79 -15.99 -14.95
CA LEU A 99 17.49 -15.62 -13.56
C LEU A 99 16.57 -16.63 -12.87
N VAL A 100 15.57 -17.14 -13.59
CA VAL A 100 14.66 -18.19 -13.10
C VAL A 100 15.45 -19.47 -12.83
N GLN A 101 16.27 -19.93 -13.77
CA GLN A 101 17.09 -21.13 -13.62
C GLN A 101 18.11 -21.02 -12.48
N ALA A 102 18.63 -19.83 -12.22
CA ALA A 102 19.55 -19.57 -11.11
C ALA A 102 18.88 -19.52 -9.73
N THR A 103 17.55 -19.55 -9.66
CA THR A 103 16.81 -19.45 -8.39
C THR A 103 16.95 -20.74 -7.58
N ALA A 104 17.27 -20.62 -6.29
CA ALA A 104 17.43 -21.78 -5.38
C ALA A 104 16.12 -22.21 -4.69
N ARG A 105 14.96 -21.79 -5.22
CA ARG A 105 13.63 -21.98 -4.63
C ARG A 105 12.62 -22.32 -5.72
N PRO A 106 11.63 -23.21 -5.47
CA PRO A 106 10.52 -23.40 -6.39
C PRO A 106 9.73 -22.10 -6.59
N ILE A 107 9.57 -21.70 -7.85
CA ILE A 107 8.80 -20.52 -8.20
C ILE A 107 7.86 -20.80 -9.37
N ILE A 108 6.77 -20.06 -9.39
CA ILE A 108 5.95 -19.84 -10.58
C ILE A 108 6.06 -18.36 -10.89
N LEU A 109 6.54 -18.01 -12.08
CA LEU A 109 6.57 -16.63 -12.55
C LEU A 109 5.56 -16.47 -13.67
N LEU A 110 4.54 -15.65 -13.42
CA LEU A 110 3.57 -15.21 -14.41
C LEU A 110 3.91 -13.78 -14.80
N ALA A 111 4.24 -13.55 -16.06
CA ALA A 111 4.57 -12.22 -16.53
C ALA A 111 4.03 -11.94 -17.93
N GLY A 112 3.41 -10.77 -18.11
CA GLY A 112 3.00 -10.31 -19.42
C GLY A 112 4.21 -9.98 -20.31
N PHE A 113 4.14 -10.38 -21.58
CA PHE A 113 5.12 -10.00 -22.60
C PHE A 113 4.55 -8.95 -23.56
N GLY A 114 5.43 -8.24 -24.27
CA GLY A 114 5.13 -7.13 -25.18
C GLY A 114 4.16 -7.47 -26.32
N ALA A 115 3.72 -6.45 -27.07
CA ALA A 115 2.98 -6.69 -28.32
C ALA A 115 3.92 -7.32 -29.36
N THR A 116 3.99 -8.65 -29.35
CA THR A 116 5.06 -9.44 -29.97
C THR A 116 4.59 -9.99 -31.31
N ILE A 117 5.43 -9.97 -32.34
CA ILE A 117 5.09 -10.58 -33.63
C ILE A 117 4.88 -12.09 -33.44
N GLY A 118 3.80 -12.65 -34.00
CA GLY A 118 3.43 -14.06 -33.82
C GLY A 118 4.56 -15.02 -34.21
N GLN A 119 5.26 -14.76 -35.33
CA GLN A 119 6.42 -15.57 -35.74
C GLN A 119 7.50 -15.63 -34.66
N SER A 120 7.75 -14.56 -33.91
CA SER A 120 8.76 -14.55 -32.85
C SER A 120 8.40 -15.53 -31.71
N VAL A 121 7.12 -15.72 -31.42
CA VAL A 121 6.65 -16.70 -30.42
C VAL A 121 6.79 -18.13 -30.95
N LEU A 122 6.50 -18.36 -32.24
CA LEU A 122 6.68 -19.66 -32.88
C LEU A 122 8.16 -20.05 -32.96
N ASP A 123 9.02 -19.11 -33.36
CA ASP A 123 10.48 -19.30 -33.40
C ASP A 123 11.03 -19.56 -31.99
N TRP A 124 10.53 -18.83 -30.99
CA TRP A 124 10.88 -19.04 -29.60
C TRP A 124 10.60 -20.47 -29.16
N GLN A 125 9.43 -21.04 -29.50
CA GLN A 125 9.08 -22.41 -29.12
C GLN A 125 9.95 -23.42 -29.87
N ALA A 126 10.14 -23.24 -31.17
CA ALA A 126 10.95 -24.13 -32.00
C ALA A 126 12.42 -24.19 -31.54
N ALA A 127 12.95 -23.09 -31.01
CA ALA A 127 14.30 -23.01 -30.48
C ALA A 127 14.51 -23.80 -29.17
N GLY A 128 13.45 -24.22 -28.47
CA GLY A 128 13.56 -24.90 -27.18
C GLY A 128 14.03 -26.35 -27.22
N ALA A 129 14.31 -26.92 -28.39
CA ALA A 129 14.74 -28.32 -28.52
C ALA A 129 16.16 -28.53 -27.95
N GLY A 130 16.24 -29.16 -26.76
CA GLY A 130 17.52 -29.46 -26.09
C GLY A 130 17.99 -28.40 -25.10
N ASP A 131 17.21 -27.34 -24.88
CA ASP A 131 17.48 -26.31 -23.88
C ASP A 131 17.20 -26.80 -22.45
N ALA A 132 17.83 -26.13 -21.47
CA ALA A 132 17.59 -26.37 -20.05
C ALA A 132 16.13 -26.06 -19.65
N THR A 133 15.52 -25.04 -20.27
CA THR A 133 14.10 -24.73 -20.14
C THR A 133 13.31 -25.28 -21.31
N GLN A 134 12.33 -26.14 -21.02
CA GLN A 134 11.40 -26.65 -22.02
C GLN A 134 10.35 -25.59 -22.36
N ARG A 135 10.19 -25.30 -23.66
CA ARG A 135 9.33 -24.22 -24.16
C ARG A 135 8.05 -24.79 -24.76
N HIS A 136 6.90 -24.27 -24.31
CA HIS A 136 5.58 -24.79 -24.67
C HIS A 136 4.64 -23.67 -25.13
N LEU A 137 3.78 -23.97 -26.09
CA LEU A 137 2.60 -23.14 -26.39
C LEU A 137 1.43 -23.64 -25.56
N GLY A 138 0.70 -22.72 -24.93
CA GLY A 138 -0.55 -22.97 -24.22
C GLY A 138 -1.73 -23.23 -25.15
N TRP A 139 -1.48 -23.62 -26.40
CA TRP A 139 -2.47 -23.97 -27.42
C TRP A 139 -1.82 -24.91 -28.45
N ARG A 140 -2.64 -25.55 -29.29
CA ARG A 140 -2.17 -26.28 -30.47
C ARG A 140 -2.33 -25.43 -31.71
N GLU A 141 -1.26 -25.29 -32.49
CA GLU A 141 -1.32 -24.63 -33.81
C GLU A 141 -2.35 -25.28 -34.74
N ALA A 142 -2.58 -26.59 -34.62
CA ALA A 142 -3.61 -27.28 -35.40
C ALA A 142 -5.06 -26.83 -35.08
N ASP A 143 -5.31 -26.34 -33.85
CA ASP A 143 -6.66 -26.00 -33.36
C ASP A 143 -6.89 -24.46 -33.36
N GLY A 144 -5.81 -23.69 -33.43
CA GLY A 144 -5.85 -22.23 -33.30
C GLY A 144 -4.52 -21.59 -33.64
N ALA A 145 -4.05 -21.79 -34.88
CA ALA A 145 -2.85 -21.13 -35.40
C ALA A 145 -2.95 -19.60 -35.25
N ILE A 146 -1.86 -19.01 -34.80
CA ILE A 146 -1.68 -17.55 -34.85
C ILE A 146 -1.10 -17.13 -36.19
N SER A 147 -1.42 -15.92 -36.65
CA SER A 147 -0.72 -15.32 -37.78
C SER A 147 0.73 -15.02 -37.41
N ASP A 148 1.63 -15.35 -38.32
CA ASP A 148 3.07 -15.11 -38.26
C ASP A 148 3.44 -13.61 -38.33
N ILE A 149 2.64 -12.81 -39.04
CA ILE A 149 2.87 -11.37 -39.23
C ILE A 149 2.14 -10.46 -38.25
N GLN A 150 1.02 -10.92 -37.68
CA GLN A 150 0.24 -10.14 -36.71
C GLN A 150 0.85 -10.23 -35.31
N ARG A 151 0.65 -9.18 -34.51
CA ARG A 151 1.13 -9.15 -33.12
C ARG A 151 0.19 -9.93 -32.20
N VAL A 152 0.74 -10.47 -31.12
CA VAL A 152 0.03 -11.11 -30.02
C VAL A 152 0.35 -10.42 -28.70
N ASN A 153 -0.59 -10.49 -27.77
CA ASN A 153 -0.39 -10.14 -26.37
C ASN A 153 -0.69 -11.38 -25.52
N GLY A 154 0.05 -11.56 -24.44
CA GLY A 154 -0.03 -12.74 -23.61
C GLY A 154 0.89 -12.68 -22.40
N GLY A 155 1.16 -13.85 -21.85
CA GLY A 155 2.15 -14.00 -20.79
C GLY A 155 3.02 -15.22 -20.96
N TRP A 156 4.19 -15.14 -20.33
CA TRP A 156 5.07 -16.25 -20.06
C TRP A 156 4.77 -16.80 -18.66
N CYS A 157 4.62 -18.11 -18.56
CA CYS A 157 4.49 -18.83 -17.31
C CYS A 157 5.69 -19.74 -17.12
N TRP A 158 6.64 -19.35 -16.27
CA TRP A 158 7.71 -20.25 -15.85
C TRP A 158 7.25 -21.10 -14.67
N LEU A 159 7.48 -22.41 -14.78
CA LEU A 159 7.37 -23.38 -13.71
C LEU A 159 8.79 -23.89 -13.41
N HIS A 160 9.32 -23.51 -12.25
CA HIS A 160 10.70 -23.82 -11.89
C HIS A 160 10.76 -24.53 -10.54
N ALA A 161 11.58 -25.58 -10.47
CA ALA A 161 12.17 -26.02 -9.21
C ALA A 161 13.67 -26.29 -9.35
N PRO A 162 14.44 -25.98 -8.30
CA PRO A 162 15.87 -26.26 -8.28
C PRO A 162 16.15 -27.76 -8.44
N GLY A 163 17.06 -28.10 -9.35
CA GLY A 163 17.48 -29.48 -9.60
C GLY A 163 16.53 -30.31 -10.45
N GLU A 164 15.43 -29.72 -10.95
CA GLU A 164 14.49 -30.35 -11.88
C GLU A 164 14.41 -29.56 -13.20
N ALA A 165 13.64 -30.06 -14.16
CA ALA A 165 13.41 -29.35 -15.43
C ALA A 165 12.64 -28.05 -15.20
N THR A 166 13.03 -26.98 -15.90
CA THR A 166 12.26 -25.74 -15.95
C THR A 166 11.35 -25.77 -17.17
N HIS A 167 10.11 -25.33 -17.02
CA HIS A 167 9.16 -25.22 -18.12
C HIS A 167 8.74 -23.77 -18.28
N CYS A 168 8.67 -23.27 -19.51
CA CYS A 168 8.09 -21.98 -19.84
C CYS A 168 6.93 -22.18 -20.82
N ILE A 169 5.77 -21.64 -20.48
CA ILE A 169 4.53 -21.80 -21.25
C ILE A 169 4.07 -20.42 -21.72
N ALA A 170 3.96 -20.22 -23.03
CA ALA A 170 3.32 -19.06 -23.61
C ALA A 170 1.80 -19.21 -23.52
N TYR A 171 1.07 -18.20 -23.08
CA TYR A 171 -0.40 -18.16 -23.19
C TYR A 171 -0.84 -16.79 -23.72
N LEU A 172 -1.97 -16.77 -24.43
CA LEU A 172 -2.43 -15.58 -25.14
C LEU A 172 -3.62 -14.93 -24.44
N LYS A 173 -3.71 -13.61 -24.58
CA LYS A 173 -4.89 -12.82 -24.18
C LYS A 173 -6.03 -13.12 -25.15
N ASN A 174 -7.23 -13.34 -24.62
CA ASN A 174 -8.39 -13.77 -25.41
C ASN A 174 -9.35 -12.63 -25.75
N VAL A 175 -9.28 -11.50 -25.05
CA VAL A 175 -10.16 -10.36 -25.25
C VAL A 175 -9.32 -9.09 -25.38
N LEU A 176 -9.45 -8.35 -26.48
CA LEU A 176 -8.78 -7.05 -26.60
C LEU A 176 -9.53 -5.93 -25.87
N GLU A 177 -8.79 -5.07 -25.19
CA GLU A 177 -9.35 -3.85 -24.62
C GLU A 177 -9.76 -2.88 -25.75
N GLN A 178 -11.07 -2.61 -25.84
CA GLN A 178 -11.65 -1.83 -26.95
C GLN A 178 -11.15 -0.37 -26.99
N SER A 179 -10.84 0.23 -25.84
CA SER A 179 -10.39 1.63 -25.73
C SER A 179 -8.94 1.86 -26.10
N VAL A 180 -8.11 0.81 -26.08
CA VAL A 180 -6.66 0.93 -26.23
C VAL A 180 -6.15 -0.02 -27.29
N GLU A 181 -6.25 -1.33 -27.07
CA GLU A 181 -5.61 -2.32 -27.93
C GLU A 181 -6.29 -2.44 -29.28
N ALA A 182 -7.62 -2.54 -29.31
CA ALA A 182 -8.36 -2.68 -30.57
C ALA A 182 -8.19 -1.47 -31.51
N VAL A 183 -7.81 -0.31 -30.98
CA VAL A 183 -7.65 0.94 -31.74
C VAL A 183 -6.18 1.26 -32.01
N ASN A 184 -5.32 1.17 -31.00
CA ASN A 184 -3.91 1.58 -31.08
C ASN A 184 -3.01 0.45 -31.59
N LEU A 185 -3.44 -0.81 -31.47
CA LEU A 185 -2.72 -2.01 -31.92
C LEU A 185 -3.63 -2.82 -32.86
N PRO A 186 -4.00 -2.29 -34.04
CA PRO A 186 -5.03 -2.89 -34.91
C PRO A 186 -4.64 -4.25 -35.52
N ASP A 187 -3.36 -4.60 -35.46
CA ASP A 187 -2.80 -5.89 -35.89
C ASP A 187 -2.61 -6.87 -34.72
N LEU A 188 -3.13 -6.56 -33.53
CA LEU A 188 -3.14 -7.48 -32.40
C LEU A 188 -4.24 -8.54 -32.61
N GLN A 189 -3.88 -9.82 -32.46
CA GLN A 189 -4.81 -10.95 -32.57
C GLN A 189 -5.13 -11.56 -31.21
N GLU A 190 -6.32 -12.14 -31.09
CA GLU A 190 -6.83 -12.78 -29.86
C GLU A 190 -6.46 -14.26 -29.79
N GLY A 191 -6.15 -14.72 -28.57
CA GLY A 191 -6.09 -16.12 -28.20
C GLY A 191 -7.48 -16.78 -28.16
N ARG A 192 -7.49 -18.11 -28.26
CA ARG A 192 -8.73 -18.91 -28.23
C ARG A 192 -8.92 -19.71 -26.95
N ALA A 193 -7.84 -20.12 -26.30
CA ALA A 193 -7.89 -20.96 -25.10
C ALA A 193 -7.35 -20.20 -23.89
N ILE A 194 -7.96 -20.39 -22.72
CA ILE A 194 -7.34 -19.98 -21.46
C ILE A 194 -6.38 -21.08 -20.98
N LEU A 195 -5.37 -20.68 -20.20
CA LEU A 195 -4.47 -21.62 -19.53
C LEU A 195 -5.05 -22.02 -18.17
N HIS A 196 -4.99 -23.31 -17.84
CA HIS A 196 -5.34 -23.85 -16.53
C HIS A 196 -4.15 -24.67 -16.01
N LEU A 197 -3.52 -24.20 -14.93
CA LEU A 197 -2.47 -24.93 -14.24
C LEU A 197 -3.10 -25.74 -13.11
N ALA A 198 -3.15 -27.06 -13.26
CA ALA A 198 -3.76 -27.97 -12.32
C ALA A 198 -2.67 -28.64 -11.46
N PHE A 199 -2.46 -28.12 -10.25
CA PHE A 199 -1.58 -28.73 -9.26
C PHE A 199 -2.36 -29.77 -8.43
N GLY A 200 -1.63 -30.59 -7.68
CA GLY A 200 -2.24 -31.59 -6.79
C GLY A 200 -3.14 -30.99 -5.71
N ASP A 201 -2.93 -29.72 -5.35
CA ASP A 201 -3.57 -29.06 -4.21
C ASP A 201 -4.16 -27.67 -4.50
N VAL A 202 -3.97 -27.10 -5.69
CA VAL A 202 -4.56 -25.81 -6.09
C VAL A 202 -4.70 -25.69 -7.62
N ASP A 203 -5.77 -25.05 -8.07
CA ASP A 203 -5.95 -24.67 -9.48
C ASP A 203 -5.56 -23.20 -9.69
N ILE A 204 -4.75 -22.91 -10.71
CA ILE A 204 -4.36 -21.52 -11.06
C ILE A 204 -4.80 -21.20 -12.49
N PHE A 205 -5.48 -20.07 -12.66
CA PHE A 205 -5.94 -19.55 -13.96
C PHE A 205 -5.29 -18.18 -14.22
N PRO A 206 -4.16 -18.12 -14.94
CA PRO A 206 -3.57 -16.86 -15.35
C PRO A 206 -4.38 -16.24 -16.51
N LEU A 207 -4.73 -14.97 -16.34
CA LEU A 207 -5.47 -14.15 -17.29
C LEU A 207 -4.74 -12.82 -17.53
N ILE A 208 -4.93 -12.23 -18.71
CA ILE A 208 -4.37 -10.93 -19.05
C ILE A 208 -5.49 -9.89 -19.13
N CYS A 209 -5.45 -8.92 -18.22
CA CYS A 209 -6.22 -7.68 -18.27
C CYS A 209 -7.69 -7.85 -18.70
N ALA A 210 -8.07 -7.44 -19.91
CA ALA A 210 -9.45 -7.48 -20.39
C ALA A 210 -10.09 -8.88 -20.40
N ASP A 211 -9.30 -9.96 -20.33
CA ASP A 211 -9.81 -11.32 -20.12
C ASP A 211 -10.68 -11.44 -18.85
N LEU A 212 -10.39 -10.63 -17.83
CA LEU A 212 -11.15 -10.61 -16.58
C LEU A 212 -12.47 -9.84 -16.73
N LEU A 213 -12.58 -8.90 -17.68
CA LEU A 213 -13.64 -7.90 -17.71
C LEU A 213 -14.97 -8.39 -18.29
N GLN A 214 -15.04 -9.62 -18.82
CA GLN A 214 -16.27 -10.21 -19.35
C GLN A 214 -16.86 -11.22 -18.35
N PRO A 215 -17.92 -10.87 -17.60
CA PRO A 215 -18.57 -11.78 -16.66
C PRO A 215 -19.14 -13.03 -17.35
N ALA A 216 -18.99 -14.18 -16.70
CA ALA A 216 -19.49 -15.47 -17.22
C ALA A 216 -21.00 -15.44 -17.54
N ALA A 217 -21.78 -14.68 -16.76
CA ALA A 217 -23.23 -14.55 -16.96
C ALA A 217 -23.61 -13.74 -18.20
N GLN A 218 -22.71 -12.91 -18.74
CA GLN A 218 -22.97 -12.05 -19.89
C GLN A 218 -22.58 -12.71 -21.22
N ASP A 219 -21.53 -13.54 -21.20
CA ASP A 219 -21.06 -14.26 -22.38
C ASP A 219 -20.56 -15.65 -21.99
N ALA A 220 -21.26 -16.68 -22.49
CA ALA A 220 -20.93 -18.09 -22.26
C ALA A 220 -19.59 -18.52 -22.90
N SER A 221 -19.04 -17.70 -23.79
CA SER A 221 -17.73 -17.89 -24.42
C SER A 221 -16.60 -17.11 -23.74
N SER A 222 -16.92 -16.24 -22.77
CA SER A 222 -15.94 -15.43 -22.03
C SER A 222 -14.87 -16.28 -21.30
N PRO A 223 -13.69 -15.72 -21.02
CA PRO A 223 -12.69 -16.38 -20.19
C PRO A 223 -13.23 -16.81 -18.82
N GLN A 224 -14.08 -15.99 -18.19
CA GLN A 224 -14.74 -16.36 -16.93
C GLN A 224 -15.63 -17.59 -17.05
N ALA A 225 -16.44 -17.70 -18.12
CA ALA A 225 -17.27 -18.87 -18.36
C ALA A 225 -16.45 -20.14 -18.64
N ARG A 226 -15.29 -19.99 -19.28
CA ARG A 226 -14.34 -21.10 -19.52
C ARG A 226 -13.72 -21.59 -18.21
N ILE A 227 -13.39 -20.69 -17.28
CA ILE A 227 -12.92 -21.07 -15.93
C ILE A 227 -14.01 -21.85 -15.19
N LEU A 228 -15.26 -21.36 -15.20
CA LEU A 228 -16.37 -22.04 -14.55
C LEU A 228 -16.52 -23.49 -15.05
N HIS A 229 -16.50 -23.69 -16.38
CA HIS A 229 -16.56 -25.02 -16.98
C HIS A 229 -15.34 -25.88 -16.60
N ALA A 230 -14.12 -25.33 -16.66
CA ALA A 230 -12.91 -26.08 -16.28
C ALA A 230 -12.99 -26.58 -14.83
N LEU A 231 -13.61 -25.81 -13.95
CA LEU A 231 -13.75 -26.14 -12.53
C LEU A 231 -14.76 -27.25 -12.26
N GLU A 232 -15.73 -27.52 -13.14
CA GLU A 232 -16.68 -28.64 -13.03
C GLU A 232 -15.98 -30.01 -13.06
N GLU A 233 -14.80 -30.08 -13.70
CA GLU A 233 -13.98 -31.28 -13.82
C GLU A 233 -12.97 -31.45 -12.67
N THR A 234 -12.99 -30.55 -11.68
CA THR A 234 -12.04 -30.52 -10.56
C THR A 234 -12.73 -30.75 -9.23
N ALA A 235 -11.99 -31.26 -8.24
CA ALA A 235 -12.53 -31.49 -6.89
C ALA A 235 -12.93 -30.16 -6.23
N ALA A 236 -14.18 -30.03 -5.79
CA ALA A 236 -14.73 -28.77 -5.28
C ALA A 236 -14.05 -28.25 -4.00
N ASP A 237 -13.39 -29.12 -3.24
CA ASP A 237 -12.60 -28.77 -2.05
C ASP A 237 -11.20 -28.26 -2.39
N ARG A 238 -10.70 -28.51 -3.61
CA ARG A 238 -9.42 -27.96 -4.08
C ARG A 238 -9.54 -26.45 -4.27
N PRO A 239 -8.71 -25.63 -3.61
CA PRO A 239 -8.69 -24.20 -3.81
C PRO A 239 -8.42 -23.79 -5.26
N ALA A 240 -8.99 -22.65 -5.65
CA ALA A 240 -8.74 -22.04 -6.96
C ALA A 240 -8.26 -20.60 -6.81
N LEU A 241 -7.31 -20.22 -7.66
CA LEU A 241 -6.73 -18.88 -7.74
C LEU A 241 -6.83 -18.37 -9.19
N VAL A 242 -7.58 -17.31 -9.40
CA VAL A 242 -7.56 -16.57 -10.67
C VAL A 242 -6.51 -15.47 -10.55
N VAL A 243 -5.58 -15.41 -11.49
CA VAL A 243 -4.49 -14.44 -11.50
C VAL A 243 -4.68 -13.46 -12.65
N GLY A 244 -4.65 -12.16 -12.39
CA GLY A 244 -4.72 -11.12 -13.40
C GLY A 244 -3.40 -10.35 -13.51
N SER A 245 -2.80 -10.36 -14.70
CA SER A 245 -1.71 -9.44 -15.07
C SER A 245 -2.34 -8.25 -15.79
N LEU A 246 -2.23 -7.04 -15.24
CA LEU A 246 -3.04 -5.89 -15.67
C LEU A 246 -2.20 -4.73 -16.18
N LEU A 247 -2.71 -4.01 -17.18
CA LEU A 247 -2.29 -2.66 -17.58
C LEU A 247 -3.50 -1.72 -17.43
N GLN A 248 -3.71 -1.15 -16.25
CA GLN A 248 -4.86 -0.28 -15.99
C GLN A 248 -4.46 1.04 -15.34
N SER A 249 -4.76 2.14 -16.02
CA SER A 249 -4.58 3.49 -15.49
C SER A 249 -5.83 3.95 -14.76
N GLY A 250 -5.83 3.81 -13.43
CA GLY A 250 -6.89 4.35 -12.57
C GLY A 250 -8.08 3.40 -12.37
N TYR A 251 -9.09 3.93 -11.67
CA TYR A 251 -10.28 3.17 -11.27
C TYR A 251 -11.29 3.02 -12.42
N ASN A 252 -11.86 1.82 -12.55
CA ASN A 252 -13.02 1.54 -13.41
C ASN A 252 -13.95 0.56 -12.70
N VAL A 253 -15.24 0.88 -12.63
CA VAL A 253 -16.29 0.07 -11.96
C VAL A 253 -16.42 -1.34 -12.54
N ASN A 254 -16.04 -1.52 -13.81
CA ASN A 254 -16.06 -2.83 -14.46
C ASN A 254 -15.11 -3.82 -13.76
N TRP A 255 -14.00 -3.34 -13.17
CA TRP A 255 -13.11 -4.20 -12.37
C TRP A 255 -13.78 -4.71 -11.11
N VAL A 256 -14.57 -3.86 -10.44
CA VAL A 256 -15.34 -4.26 -9.25
C VAL A 256 -16.34 -5.36 -9.63
N ALA A 257 -17.09 -5.16 -10.72
CA ALA A 257 -18.04 -6.13 -11.23
C ALA A 257 -17.38 -7.45 -11.67
N ALA A 258 -16.23 -7.35 -12.35
CA ALA A 258 -15.45 -8.49 -12.81
C ALA A 258 -14.92 -9.36 -11.66
N VAL A 259 -14.29 -8.73 -10.66
CA VAL A 259 -13.79 -9.42 -9.46
C VAL A 259 -14.95 -10.03 -8.68
N ASN A 260 -16.06 -9.31 -8.53
CA ASN A 260 -17.26 -9.84 -7.88
C ASN A 260 -17.82 -11.08 -8.60
N SER A 261 -17.90 -11.04 -9.94
CA SER A 261 -18.35 -12.15 -10.78
C SER A 261 -17.44 -13.36 -10.63
N LEU A 262 -16.12 -13.17 -10.67
CA LEU A 262 -15.16 -14.26 -10.43
C LEU A 262 -15.37 -14.90 -9.06
N LEU A 263 -15.46 -14.11 -8.00
CA LEU A 263 -15.54 -14.61 -6.63
C LEU A 263 -16.90 -15.26 -6.32
N ASN A 264 -17.99 -14.62 -6.70
CA ASN A 264 -19.34 -14.97 -6.25
C ASN A 264 -20.17 -15.72 -7.30
N THR A 265 -19.67 -15.90 -8.52
CA THR A 265 -20.33 -16.70 -9.57
C THR A 265 -19.42 -17.80 -10.09
N VAL A 266 -18.21 -17.48 -10.54
CA VAL A 266 -17.29 -18.47 -11.12
C VAL A 266 -16.71 -19.41 -10.08
N LEU A 267 -16.27 -18.86 -8.94
CA LEU A 267 -15.67 -19.59 -7.82
C LEU A 267 -16.68 -19.94 -6.73
N ALA A 268 -17.97 -19.80 -7.01
CA ALA A 268 -19.03 -20.08 -6.05
C ALA A 268 -18.99 -21.55 -5.59
N GLY A 269 -19.14 -21.76 -4.27
CA GLY A 269 -19.19 -23.10 -3.69
C GLY A 269 -17.82 -23.77 -3.44
N ARG A 270 -16.70 -23.07 -3.69
CA ARG A 270 -15.35 -23.58 -3.40
C ARG A 270 -14.46 -22.54 -2.74
N PRO A 271 -13.30 -22.93 -2.18
CA PRO A 271 -12.32 -21.97 -1.67
C PRO A 271 -11.67 -21.22 -2.85
N GLY A 272 -12.16 -20.01 -3.16
CA GLY A 272 -11.71 -19.20 -4.29
C GLY A 272 -11.01 -17.90 -3.88
N ALA A 273 -10.00 -17.49 -4.65
CA ALA A 273 -9.37 -16.18 -4.53
C ALA A 273 -9.03 -15.60 -5.91
N VAL A 274 -8.91 -14.27 -5.98
CA VAL A 274 -8.43 -13.52 -7.15
C VAL A 274 -7.19 -12.72 -6.74
N ALA A 275 -6.05 -12.95 -7.40
CA ALA A 275 -4.84 -12.16 -7.25
C ALA A 275 -4.65 -11.26 -8.47
N LEU A 276 -4.51 -9.96 -8.28
CA LEU A 276 -4.26 -9.02 -9.37
C LEU A 276 -2.91 -8.33 -9.16
N CYS A 277 -2.12 -8.22 -10.22
CA CYS A 277 -0.94 -7.37 -10.26
C CYS A 277 -1.08 -6.39 -11.42
N ASN A 278 -1.18 -5.11 -11.08
CA ASN A 278 -1.25 -4.02 -12.05
C ASN A 278 0.06 -3.25 -12.09
N ILE A 279 0.21 -2.43 -13.12
CA ILE A 279 1.30 -1.46 -13.23
C ILE A 279 1.30 -0.47 -12.05
N ALA A 280 2.47 0.14 -11.82
CA ALA A 280 2.60 1.29 -10.93
C ALA A 280 1.81 2.47 -11.53
N ALA A 281 0.69 2.79 -10.91
CA ALA A 281 -0.23 3.84 -11.35
C ALA A 281 -0.53 4.80 -10.18
N ASP A 282 0.39 5.72 -9.92
CA ASP A 282 0.29 6.68 -8.82
C ASP A 282 -0.58 7.90 -9.21
N ALA A 283 -1.90 7.70 -9.21
CA ALA A 283 -2.88 8.75 -9.47
C ALA A 283 -4.02 8.71 -8.43
N PRO A 284 -3.74 9.00 -7.15
CA PRO A 284 -4.73 8.95 -6.09
C PRO A 284 -5.94 9.85 -6.40
N LYS A 285 -7.14 9.36 -6.10
CA LYS A 285 -8.40 10.05 -6.37
C LYS A 285 -8.94 10.69 -5.10
N ALA A 286 -9.54 11.87 -5.24
CA ALA A 286 -10.16 12.59 -4.14
C ALA A 286 -11.43 11.88 -3.60
N ASP A 287 -12.04 11.01 -4.39
CA ASP A 287 -13.19 10.17 -4.01
C ASP A 287 -12.71 8.81 -3.48
N GLU A 288 -13.07 8.48 -2.23
CA GLU A 288 -12.68 7.22 -1.60
C GLU A 288 -13.31 5.99 -2.27
N ALA A 289 -14.50 6.11 -2.86
CA ALA A 289 -15.14 5.00 -3.54
C ALA A 289 -14.26 4.46 -4.69
N HIS A 290 -13.51 5.36 -5.32
CA HIS A 290 -12.53 5.06 -6.37
C HIS A 290 -11.14 4.77 -5.78
N ASP A 291 -10.68 5.61 -4.84
CA ASP A 291 -9.32 5.54 -4.32
C ASP A 291 -9.05 4.26 -3.52
N LYS A 292 -10.07 3.68 -2.86
CA LYS A 292 -9.91 2.47 -2.04
C LYS A 292 -9.40 1.25 -2.81
N TRP A 293 -9.63 1.22 -4.13
CA TRP A 293 -9.15 0.18 -5.03
C TRP A 293 -7.68 0.39 -5.45
N ARG A 294 -7.08 1.54 -5.12
CA ARG A 294 -5.67 1.89 -5.34
C ARG A 294 -5.27 1.66 -6.80
N SER A 295 -4.26 0.82 -7.05
CA SER A 295 -3.82 0.38 -8.37
C SER A 295 -4.46 -0.94 -8.79
N LEU A 296 -5.47 -1.48 -8.10
CA LEU A 296 -6.02 -2.84 -8.27
C LEU A 296 -5.06 -3.98 -7.89
N SER A 297 -3.77 -3.72 -7.67
CA SER A 297 -2.82 -4.73 -7.20
C SER A 297 -3.23 -5.23 -5.81
N GLY A 298 -3.53 -6.51 -5.68
CA GLY A 298 -4.06 -7.06 -4.43
C GLY A 298 -4.53 -8.50 -4.51
N LEU A 299 -5.12 -8.97 -3.41
CA LEU A 299 -5.79 -10.26 -3.32
C LEU A 299 -7.20 -10.09 -2.76
N TYR A 300 -8.16 -10.77 -3.39
CA TYR A 300 -9.59 -10.67 -3.10
C TYR A 300 -10.17 -12.07 -2.89
N VAL A 301 -11.11 -12.16 -1.96
CA VAL A 301 -11.90 -13.36 -1.63
C VAL A 301 -13.38 -12.97 -1.47
N PRO A 302 -14.33 -13.92 -1.52
CA PRO A 302 -15.72 -13.63 -1.22
C PRO A 302 -15.86 -13.06 0.19
N PHE A 303 -16.67 -12.01 0.38
CA PHE A 303 -16.90 -11.45 1.71
C PHE A 303 -17.48 -12.50 2.67
N ASP A 304 -18.32 -13.41 2.19
CA ASP A 304 -18.90 -14.49 3.00
C ASP A 304 -17.85 -15.49 3.51
N ALA A 305 -16.70 -15.60 2.83
CA ALA A 305 -15.57 -16.38 3.33
C ALA A 305 -14.89 -15.67 4.51
N LEU A 306 -14.87 -14.34 4.54
CA LEU A 306 -14.28 -13.52 5.59
C LEU A 306 -15.27 -12.44 6.09
N PRO A 307 -16.33 -12.80 6.84
CA PRO A 307 -17.47 -11.90 7.10
C PRO A 307 -17.17 -10.67 7.97
N LYS A 308 -16.00 -10.61 8.61
CA LYS A 308 -15.54 -9.45 9.36
C LYS A 308 -14.67 -8.51 8.52
N GLY A 309 -14.47 -8.86 7.25
CA GLY A 309 -13.46 -8.24 6.41
C GLY A 309 -12.04 -8.62 6.83
N GLN A 310 -11.08 -8.11 6.07
CA GLN A 310 -9.66 -8.19 6.39
C GLN A 310 -9.24 -6.98 7.25
N ASP A 311 -8.29 -7.17 8.17
CA ASP A 311 -7.64 -6.10 8.92
C ASP A 311 -6.51 -5.43 8.09
N ASP A 312 -6.18 -4.18 8.37
CA ASP A 312 -5.08 -3.46 7.73
C ASP A 312 -3.69 -3.96 8.14
N LEU A 313 -2.74 -3.94 7.19
CA LEU A 313 -1.33 -4.25 7.39
C LEU A 313 -0.43 -3.10 6.88
N PRO A 314 0.85 -3.06 7.28
CA PRO A 314 1.80 -2.07 6.77
C PRO A 314 1.94 -2.07 5.24
N ALA A 315 2.05 -3.24 4.60
CA ALA A 315 2.22 -3.34 3.15
C ALA A 315 0.90 -3.36 2.37
N VAL A 316 -0.21 -3.67 3.04
CA VAL A 316 -1.50 -3.97 2.42
C VAL A 316 -2.61 -3.31 3.20
N ARG A 317 -3.43 -2.52 2.52
CA ARG A 317 -4.65 -1.93 3.07
C ARG A 317 -5.83 -2.87 2.86
N ALA A 318 -6.71 -2.99 3.83
CA ALA A 318 -7.92 -3.77 3.71
C ALA A 318 -8.85 -3.19 2.64
N LEU A 319 -9.44 -4.07 1.83
CA LEU A 319 -10.54 -3.74 0.94
C LEU A 319 -11.73 -4.60 1.33
N ASN A 320 -12.75 -3.96 1.90
CA ASN A 320 -14.00 -4.59 2.28
C ASN A 320 -15.12 -3.87 1.52
N ASP A 321 -15.62 -4.50 0.46
CA ASP A 321 -16.67 -3.98 -0.42
C ASP A 321 -17.84 -4.97 -0.49
N VAL A 322 -18.92 -4.60 -1.16
CA VAL A 322 -20.11 -5.47 -1.29
C VAL A 322 -19.71 -6.78 -1.99
N GLY A 323 -19.79 -7.90 -1.26
CA GLY A 323 -19.46 -9.24 -1.75
C GLY A 323 -17.96 -9.55 -1.83
N ILE A 324 -17.07 -8.60 -1.51
CA ILE A 324 -15.62 -8.74 -1.66
C ILE A 324 -14.92 -8.38 -0.34
N ALA A 325 -14.01 -9.24 0.11
CA ALA A 325 -13.06 -8.93 1.17
C ALA A 325 -11.63 -9.21 0.67
N GLY A 326 -10.63 -8.55 1.27
CA GLY A 326 -9.24 -8.80 0.90
C GLY A 326 -8.32 -7.63 1.20
N GLY A 327 -7.24 -7.52 0.43
CA GLY A 327 -6.27 -6.46 0.61
C GLY A 327 -5.66 -5.98 -0.69
N VAL A 328 -5.47 -4.67 -0.77
CA VAL A 328 -4.79 -3.97 -1.86
C VAL A 328 -3.41 -3.52 -1.41
N VAL A 329 -2.43 -3.52 -2.32
CA VAL A 329 -1.10 -2.97 -2.06
C VAL A 329 -1.27 -1.51 -1.61
N ARG A 330 -0.65 -1.16 -0.47
CA ARG A 330 -0.83 0.17 0.16
C ARG A 330 -0.27 1.30 -0.72
N VAL A 331 0.84 1.04 -1.40
CA VAL A 331 1.51 2.00 -2.29
C VAL A 331 1.10 1.79 -3.75
N THR A 332 0.92 2.89 -4.48
CA THR A 332 0.62 2.91 -5.93
C THR A 332 1.85 3.13 -6.81
N GLU A 333 3.00 3.40 -6.17
CA GLU A 333 4.32 3.52 -6.80
C GLU A 333 4.92 2.13 -7.10
N ALA A 334 6.02 2.08 -7.85
CA ALA A 334 6.67 0.83 -8.21
C ALA A 334 7.21 0.09 -6.97
N CYS A 335 6.82 -1.17 -6.79
CA CYS A 335 7.20 -1.97 -5.64
C CYS A 335 7.02 -3.47 -5.87
N ALA A 336 7.77 -4.27 -5.11
CA ALA A 336 7.48 -5.68 -4.89
C ALA A 336 6.75 -5.83 -3.54
N THR A 337 5.58 -6.46 -3.52
CA THR A 337 4.84 -6.70 -2.27
C THR A 337 4.57 -8.18 -2.08
N THR A 338 4.95 -8.72 -0.92
CA THR A 338 4.91 -10.16 -0.65
C THR A 338 4.07 -10.51 0.57
N GLY A 339 3.50 -11.71 0.54
CA GLY A 339 2.72 -12.26 1.64
C GLY A 339 2.34 -13.71 1.44
N HIS A 340 1.47 -14.20 2.32
CA HIS A 340 0.89 -15.53 2.19
C HIS A 340 -0.62 -15.42 1.95
N VAL A 341 -1.12 -16.18 0.99
CA VAL A 341 -2.53 -16.36 0.72
C VAL A 341 -3.04 -17.57 1.50
N THR A 342 -4.25 -17.46 2.04
CA THR A 342 -4.99 -18.58 2.67
C THR A 342 -6.43 -18.58 2.18
N TRP A 343 -7.05 -19.76 2.12
CA TRP A 343 -8.43 -19.95 1.67
C TRP A 343 -9.38 -20.34 2.82
N GLY A 344 -8.96 -20.12 4.06
CA GLY A 344 -9.71 -20.46 5.25
C GLY A 344 -9.45 -21.89 5.78
N PRO A 345 -10.28 -22.37 6.71
CA PRO A 345 -11.43 -21.67 7.28
C PRO A 345 -11.03 -20.42 8.06
N PHE A 346 -11.74 -19.32 7.82
CA PHE A 346 -11.58 -18.07 8.57
C PHE A 346 -12.52 -18.09 9.78
N THR A 347 -11.96 -18.08 10.98
CA THR A 347 -12.67 -18.18 12.26
C THR A 347 -12.40 -16.94 13.12
N PRO A 348 -13.20 -16.67 14.16
CA PRO A 348 -12.95 -15.53 15.06
C PRO A 348 -11.56 -15.51 15.72
N VAL A 349 -10.86 -16.66 15.76
CA VAL A 349 -9.54 -16.83 16.39
C VAL A 349 -8.41 -17.14 15.40
N LYS A 350 -8.71 -17.52 14.14
CA LYS A 350 -7.74 -17.82 13.09
C LYS A 350 -8.20 -17.25 11.76
N GLY A 351 -7.29 -16.63 10.99
CA GLY A 351 -7.62 -16.20 9.62
C GLY A 351 -8.32 -14.84 9.57
N LYS A 352 -7.65 -13.78 10.04
CA LYS A 352 -8.07 -12.41 9.78
C LYS A 352 -7.65 -11.87 8.41
N PHE A 353 -6.87 -12.66 7.68
CA PHE A 353 -6.21 -12.24 6.45
C PHE A 353 -6.39 -13.33 5.42
N ALA A 354 -7.10 -13.02 4.34
CA ALA A 354 -7.03 -13.82 3.13
C ALA A 354 -5.64 -13.68 2.50
N TRP A 355 -5.09 -12.47 2.54
CA TRP A 355 -3.70 -12.18 2.19
C TRP A 355 -3.00 -11.44 3.30
N ARG A 356 -1.98 -12.10 3.87
CA ARG A 356 -1.11 -11.50 4.86
C ARG A 356 0.11 -10.89 4.19
N GLY A 357 -0.07 -9.76 3.51
CA GLY A 357 1.01 -8.99 2.89
C GLY A 357 1.83 -8.24 3.95
N ASN A 358 3.02 -8.78 4.27
CA ASN A 358 3.83 -8.28 5.38
C ASN A 358 4.98 -7.37 4.93
N MET A 359 5.46 -7.57 3.71
CA MET A 359 6.66 -6.91 3.20
C MET A 359 6.37 -6.17 1.91
N SER A 360 6.81 -4.93 1.82
CA SER A 360 6.86 -4.18 0.56
C SER A 360 8.27 -3.61 0.37
N CYS A 361 8.79 -3.73 -0.84
CA CYS A 361 10.10 -3.23 -1.23
C CYS A 361 9.93 -2.28 -2.41
N PRO A 362 10.28 -0.99 -2.28
CA PRO A 362 10.25 -0.06 -3.40
C PRO A 362 11.16 -0.52 -4.56
N ILE A 363 10.75 -0.22 -5.79
CA ILE A 363 11.55 -0.41 -6.99
C ILE A 363 12.01 0.98 -7.46
N GLY A 364 13.31 1.21 -7.46
CA GLY A 364 13.95 2.43 -7.96
C GLY A 364 14.60 2.19 -9.32
N ASN A 365 15.34 3.17 -9.84
CA ASN A 365 15.92 3.12 -11.19
C ASN A 365 16.90 1.95 -11.45
N ALA A 366 17.46 1.34 -10.41
CA ALA A 366 18.44 0.26 -10.50
C ALA A 366 17.88 -1.15 -10.20
N GLY A 367 16.60 -1.26 -9.83
CA GLY A 367 15.99 -2.49 -9.34
C GLY A 367 15.36 -2.30 -7.95
N LEU A 368 15.43 -3.34 -7.10
CA LEU A 368 14.82 -3.31 -5.78
C LEU A 368 15.66 -2.49 -4.80
N ALA A 369 15.01 -1.59 -4.06
CA ALA A 369 15.66 -0.86 -2.97
C ALA A 369 16.23 -1.82 -1.91
N LYS A 370 17.34 -1.43 -1.27
CA LYS A 370 17.97 -2.25 -0.24
C LYS A 370 17.01 -2.48 0.93
N LEU A 371 16.78 -3.75 1.26
CA LEU A 371 15.98 -4.15 2.43
C LEU A 371 16.77 -3.95 3.73
N THR A 372 16.84 -2.71 4.21
CA THR A 372 17.53 -2.33 5.47
C THR A 372 16.60 -2.25 6.67
N ALA A 373 15.29 -2.09 6.44
CA ALA A 373 14.28 -1.94 7.47
C ALA A 373 12.99 -2.70 7.10
N PRO A 374 12.09 -2.95 8.08
CA PRO A 374 10.74 -3.44 7.81
C PRO A 374 9.93 -2.45 6.96
N THR A 375 8.80 -2.92 6.42
CA THR A 375 7.83 -2.07 5.74
C THR A 375 7.46 -0.86 6.61
N PRO A 376 7.42 0.37 6.05
CA PRO A 376 6.99 1.55 6.78
C PRO A 376 5.62 1.36 7.45
N PRO A 377 5.37 1.99 8.61
CA PRO A 377 4.08 1.89 9.29
C PRO A 377 2.95 2.45 8.41
N PRO A 378 1.69 1.99 8.58
CA PRO A 378 0.55 2.45 7.78
C PRO A 378 0.41 3.97 7.69
N ALA A 379 0.68 4.69 8.79
CA ALA A 379 0.64 6.16 8.81
C ALA A 379 1.62 6.81 7.83
N ALA A 380 2.81 6.23 7.59
CA ALA A 380 3.73 6.76 6.59
C ALA A 380 3.13 6.70 5.18
N GLY A 381 2.57 5.54 4.82
CA GLY A 381 1.95 5.31 3.52
C GLY A 381 0.71 6.16 3.30
N GLU A 382 -0.21 6.21 4.28
CA GLU A 382 -1.46 6.96 4.12
C GLU A 382 -1.25 8.47 4.18
N ILE A 383 -0.33 9.00 4.99
CA ILE A 383 0.00 10.43 4.96
C ILE A 383 0.62 10.79 3.61
N ALA A 384 1.62 10.04 3.14
CA ALA A 384 2.25 10.32 1.85
C ALA A 384 1.23 10.28 0.70
N ARG A 385 0.33 9.29 0.69
CA ARG A 385 -0.78 9.22 -0.27
C ARG A 385 -1.74 10.39 -0.13
N PHE A 386 -2.10 10.78 1.10
CA PHE A 386 -3.01 11.88 1.38
C PHE A 386 -2.48 13.21 0.82
N LEU A 387 -1.19 13.47 0.98
CA LEU A 387 -0.55 14.68 0.44
C LEU A 387 -0.59 14.72 -1.10
N ARG A 388 -0.46 13.56 -1.76
CA ARG A 388 -0.62 13.45 -3.22
C ARG A 388 -2.08 13.58 -3.67
N ARG A 389 -3.04 13.16 -2.85
CA ARG A 389 -4.49 13.32 -3.08
C ARG A 389 -4.95 14.78 -2.96
N TYR A 390 -4.27 15.57 -2.12
CA TYR A 390 -4.59 16.97 -1.85
C TYR A 390 -3.35 17.86 -1.97
N PRO A 391 -2.77 18.03 -3.18
CA PRO A 391 -1.63 18.90 -3.38
C PRO A 391 -1.97 20.36 -3.03
N PRO A 392 -0.96 21.21 -2.74
CA PRO A 392 -1.16 22.65 -2.62
C PRO A 392 -1.92 23.23 -3.82
N VAL A 393 -2.78 24.21 -3.55
CA VAL A 393 -3.41 24.99 -4.63
C VAL A 393 -2.36 25.85 -5.31
N ALA A 394 -2.55 26.18 -6.60
CA ALA A 394 -1.56 26.94 -7.38
C ALA A 394 -1.24 28.34 -6.82
N THR A 395 -2.14 28.92 -6.01
CA THR A 395 -1.96 30.21 -5.35
C THR A 395 -1.28 30.10 -3.97
N ALA A 396 -0.94 28.90 -3.53
CA ALA A 396 -0.30 28.70 -2.24
C ALA A 396 1.18 29.12 -2.27
N ALA A 397 1.70 29.56 -1.13
CA ALA A 397 3.09 29.98 -1.02
C ALA A 397 4.07 28.84 -1.35
N PRO A 398 5.17 29.08 -2.09
CA PRO A 398 6.14 28.04 -2.45
C PRO A 398 6.72 27.28 -1.25
N ARG A 399 6.83 27.96 -0.10
CA ARG A 399 7.27 27.38 1.18
C ARG A 399 6.39 26.22 1.67
N LEU A 400 5.11 26.18 1.29
CA LEU A 400 4.23 25.06 1.64
C LEU A 400 4.67 23.80 0.90
N GLN A 401 4.94 23.89 -0.41
CA GLN A 401 5.42 22.76 -1.20
C GLN A 401 6.79 22.28 -0.71
N LEU A 402 7.70 23.21 -0.40
CA LEU A 402 8.98 22.87 0.22
C LEU A 402 8.79 22.11 1.53
N GLY A 403 7.92 22.62 2.42
CA GLY A 403 7.60 21.99 3.69
C GLY A 403 6.97 20.61 3.54
N LEU A 404 6.08 20.42 2.56
CA LEU A 404 5.46 19.12 2.29
C LEU A 404 6.49 18.09 1.82
N ASN A 405 7.49 18.50 1.02
CA ASN A 405 8.61 17.62 0.66
C ASN A 405 9.40 17.21 1.92
N MET A 406 9.66 18.15 2.84
CA MET A 406 10.32 17.83 4.12
C MET A 406 9.48 16.91 5.02
N VAL A 407 8.14 17.01 4.98
CA VAL A 407 7.25 16.07 5.64
C VAL A 407 7.42 14.68 5.03
N VAL A 408 7.39 14.55 3.70
CA VAL A 408 7.58 13.26 3.02
C VAL A 408 8.93 12.61 3.36
N GLU A 409 10.01 13.41 3.40
CA GLU A 409 11.32 12.95 3.87
C GLU A 409 11.25 12.44 5.32
N GLN A 410 10.58 13.17 6.22
CA GLN A 410 10.40 12.78 7.61
C GLN A 410 9.57 11.49 7.77
N LEU A 411 8.58 11.24 6.89
CA LEU A 411 7.79 10.01 6.92
C LEU A 411 8.61 8.76 6.63
N GLN A 412 9.69 8.92 5.87
CA GLN A 412 10.65 7.86 5.53
C GLN A 412 11.80 7.78 6.54
N ALA A 413 12.04 8.84 7.31
CA ALA A 413 13.05 8.87 8.35
C ALA A 413 12.68 7.92 9.50
N ALA A 414 13.65 7.13 9.96
CA ALA A 414 13.53 6.32 11.18
C ALA A 414 13.67 7.17 12.47
N ALA A 415 13.45 8.48 12.39
CA ALA A 415 13.67 9.45 13.46
C ALA A 415 12.34 10.05 13.95
N ALA A 416 12.35 10.66 15.14
CA ALA A 416 11.20 11.39 15.65
C ALA A 416 11.04 12.77 14.95
N PRO A 417 9.80 13.27 14.79
CA PRO A 417 8.54 12.61 15.12
C PRO A 417 8.26 11.45 14.15
N THR A 418 7.77 10.34 14.69
CA THR A 418 7.36 9.19 13.85
C THR A 418 6.07 9.54 13.09
N PRO A 419 5.76 8.84 11.97
CA PRO A 419 4.53 9.09 11.22
C PRO A 419 3.24 9.00 12.06
N ALA A 420 3.18 8.06 13.01
CA ALA A 420 2.05 7.92 13.93
C ALA A 420 1.96 9.11 14.90
N VAL A 421 3.09 9.54 15.47
CA VAL A 421 3.14 10.72 16.35
C VAL A 421 2.74 11.98 15.58
N LEU A 422 3.18 12.11 14.33
CA LEU A 422 2.81 13.24 13.48
C LEU A 422 1.29 13.28 13.24
N LEU A 423 0.68 12.14 12.90
CA LEU A 423 -0.77 12.00 12.73
C LEU A 423 -1.53 12.33 14.02
N ASP A 424 -1.15 11.66 15.11
CA ASP A 424 -1.80 11.77 16.42
C ASP A 424 -1.72 13.19 16.97
N ALA A 425 -0.54 13.81 16.90
CA ALA A 425 -0.33 15.19 17.33
C ALA A 425 -1.19 16.17 16.51
N THR A 426 -1.25 15.97 15.19
CA THR A 426 -2.00 16.85 14.28
C THR A 426 -3.50 16.83 14.58
N LEU A 427 -4.08 15.66 14.85
CA LEU A 427 -5.53 15.49 15.03
C LEU A 427 -5.99 15.48 16.49
N SER A 428 -5.17 14.94 17.40
CA SER A 428 -5.53 14.69 18.81
C SER A 428 -4.79 15.59 19.81
N GLY A 429 -3.74 16.28 19.38
CA GLY A 429 -2.99 17.22 20.20
C GLY A 429 -2.19 16.54 21.31
N VAL A 430 -2.30 17.08 22.53
CA VAL A 430 -1.47 16.68 23.69
C VAL A 430 -1.93 15.41 24.41
N ALA A 431 -3.14 14.91 24.09
CA ALA A 431 -3.76 13.79 24.78
C ALA A 431 -4.50 12.89 23.78
N PRO A 432 -3.78 12.01 23.05
CA PRO A 432 -4.43 10.99 22.25
C PRO A 432 -5.12 9.99 23.20
N ALA A 433 -6.44 10.14 23.38
CA ALA A 433 -7.25 9.16 24.11
C ALA A 433 -7.21 7.78 23.43
N ARG A 434 -6.99 7.78 22.10
CA ARG A 434 -6.80 6.61 21.25
C ARG A 434 -5.89 7.00 20.08
N PRO A 435 -4.99 6.12 19.62
CA PRO A 435 -4.25 6.35 18.39
C PRO A 435 -5.20 6.59 17.21
N GLN A 436 -4.85 7.54 16.35
CA GLN A 436 -5.57 7.82 15.12
C GLN A 436 -5.35 6.68 14.13
N ASP A 437 -6.43 6.32 13.45
CA ASP A 437 -6.40 5.32 12.41
C ASP A 437 -6.02 6.00 11.07
N PRO A 438 -4.82 5.74 10.52
CA PRO A 438 -4.38 6.37 9.28
C PRO A 438 -5.28 5.99 8.08
N ASP A 439 -5.92 4.83 8.12
CA ASP A 439 -6.79 4.37 7.03
C ASP A 439 -8.12 5.14 6.96
N ARG A 440 -8.40 5.97 7.98
CA ARG A 440 -9.58 6.85 8.08
C ARG A 440 -9.33 8.30 7.65
N LEU A 441 -8.16 8.61 7.09
CA LEU A 441 -7.86 9.96 6.58
C LEU A 441 -8.81 10.42 5.44
N HIS A 442 -9.56 9.50 4.84
CA HIS A 442 -10.57 9.81 3.83
C HIS A 442 -11.91 10.32 4.41
N VAL A 443 -12.17 10.13 5.71
CA VAL A 443 -13.39 10.62 6.38
C VAL A 443 -13.42 12.14 6.29
N ALA A 444 -14.54 12.73 5.87
CA ALA A 444 -14.61 14.14 5.50
C ALA A 444 -14.08 15.09 6.58
N GLU A 445 -14.52 14.93 7.82
CA GLU A 445 -14.12 15.77 8.95
C GLU A 445 -12.62 15.60 9.26
N THR A 446 -12.14 14.36 9.26
CA THR A 446 -10.72 14.02 9.47
C THR A 446 -9.85 14.57 8.34
N SER A 447 -10.28 14.44 7.10
CA SER A 447 -9.57 14.91 5.90
C SER A 447 -9.38 16.42 5.93
N VAL A 448 -10.46 17.17 6.17
CA VAL A 448 -10.39 18.65 6.26
C VAL A 448 -9.47 19.07 7.40
N ALA A 449 -9.61 18.44 8.57
CA ALA A 449 -8.77 18.74 9.73
C ALA A 449 -7.29 18.41 9.47
N PHE A 450 -7.00 17.20 8.97
CA PHE A 450 -5.63 16.76 8.72
C PHE A 450 -4.96 17.60 7.64
N LYS A 451 -5.67 17.95 6.55
CA LYS A 451 -5.14 18.83 5.50
C LYS A 451 -4.67 20.18 6.06
N ALA A 452 -5.51 20.87 6.81
CA ALA A 452 -5.14 22.16 7.39
C ALA A 452 -3.98 22.02 8.40
N GLY A 453 -4.03 20.99 9.25
CA GLY A 453 -2.97 20.73 10.23
C GLY A 453 -1.62 20.41 9.59
N ILE A 454 -1.58 19.49 8.62
CA ILE A 454 -0.33 19.08 7.97
C ILE A 454 0.25 20.19 7.09
N HIS A 455 -0.59 21.02 6.46
CA HIS A 455 -0.14 22.22 5.75
C HIS A 455 0.52 23.23 6.69
N ALA A 456 -0.04 23.43 7.89
CA ALA A 456 0.56 24.30 8.89
C ALA A 456 1.89 23.73 9.42
N VAL A 457 1.97 22.41 9.69
CA VAL A 457 3.25 21.76 10.04
C VAL A 457 4.29 21.97 8.95
N ALA A 458 3.92 21.72 7.69
CA ALA A 458 4.80 21.91 6.54
C ALA A 458 5.29 23.36 6.42
N THR A 459 4.39 24.33 6.53
CA THR A 459 4.71 25.76 6.44
C THR A 459 5.64 26.21 7.56
N LEU A 460 5.41 25.76 8.80
CA LEU A 460 6.32 26.04 9.91
C LEU A 460 7.68 25.37 9.70
N LYS A 461 7.71 24.11 9.25
CA LYS A 461 8.96 23.37 9.07
C LYS A 461 9.86 23.97 7.98
N SER A 462 9.29 24.65 6.99
CA SER A 462 10.07 25.31 5.93
C SER A 462 10.64 26.68 6.33
N ILE A 463 10.34 27.17 7.54
CA ILE A 463 10.93 28.39 8.09
C ILE A 463 12.29 28.06 8.75
N ASP A 464 13.30 28.86 8.46
CA ASP A 464 14.63 28.73 9.06
C ASP A 464 14.58 28.84 10.59
N GLY A 465 15.38 28.01 11.27
CA GLY A 465 15.38 27.94 12.73
C GLY A 465 14.29 27.04 13.33
N ILE A 466 13.42 26.44 12.51
CA ILE A 466 12.43 25.44 12.93
C ILE A 466 12.90 24.03 12.53
N SER A 467 13.06 23.15 13.50
CA SER A 467 13.55 21.77 13.32
C SER A 467 12.52 20.74 13.77
N TRP A 468 12.68 19.49 13.34
CA TRP A 468 11.86 18.38 13.84
C TRP A 468 12.17 18.11 15.31
N GLN A 469 11.13 17.85 16.09
CA GLN A 469 11.29 17.46 17.49
C GLN A 469 11.81 16.01 17.55
N ALA A 470 13.06 15.83 18.00
CA ALA A 470 13.76 14.55 17.94
C ALA A 470 13.59 13.66 19.20
N ASN A 471 13.07 14.19 20.32
CA ASN A 471 12.94 13.45 21.57
C ASN A 471 11.49 12.96 21.77
N PRO A 472 11.20 11.65 21.56
CA PRO A 472 9.85 11.11 21.59
C PRO A 472 9.14 11.18 22.96
N LYS A 473 9.85 11.57 24.03
CA LYS A 473 9.27 11.79 25.36
C LYS A 473 8.69 13.19 25.54
N LEU A 474 8.98 14.12 24.63
CA LEU A 474 8.49 15.49 24.68
C LEU A 474 7.31 15.66 23.73
N THR A 475 6.42 16.58 24.08
CA THR A 475 5.24 16.96 23.30
C THR A 475 5.62 18.05 22.30
N GLY A 476 5.06 17.97 21.09
CA GLY A 476 5.34 18.87 19.97
C GLY A 476 5.91 18.12 18.77
N GLN A 477 5.60 18.60 17.57
CA GLN A 477 6.12 18.05 16.31
C GLN A 477 7.41 18.76 15.90
N LEU A 478 7.55 20.03 16.27
CA LEU A 478 8.64 20.91 15.85
C LEU A 478 9.28 21.59 17.07
N GLN A 479 10.51 22.06 16.89
CA GLN A 479 11.29 22.77 17.90
C GLN A 479 11.94 24.01 17.29
N LEU A 480 11.87 25.12 18.03
CA LEU A 480 12.56 26.37 17.72
C LEU A 480 14.01 26.37 18.24
N ALA A 481 14.86 27.20 17.64
CA ALA A 481 16.26 27.36 18.07
C ALA A 481 16.42 27.77 19.55
N ASN A 482 15.44 28.47 20.14
CA ASN A 482 15.41 28.84 21.56
C ASN A 482 14.87 27.73 22.49
N ALA A 483 14.83 26.49 22.01
CA ALA A 483 14.33 25.30 22.71
C ALA A 483 12.82 25.28 23.06
N LYS A 484 12.02 26.25 22.60
CA LYS A 484 10.55 26.16 22.68
C LYS A 484 10.03 25.10 21.71
N HIS A 485 8.94 24.44 22.09
CA HIS A 485 8.32 23.36 21.31
C HIS A 485 7.04 23.87 20.63
N LEU A 486 6.79 23.43 19.40
CA LEU A 486 5.57 23.76 18.65
C LEU A 486 4.74 22.50 18.43
N LEU A 487 3.43 22.63 18.68
CA LEU A 487 2.42 21.63 18.36
C LEU A 487 1.36 22.25 17.47
N VAL A 488 1.18 21.69 16.28
CA VAL A 488 0.03 22.01 15.43
C VAL A 488 -1.09 21.04 15.76
N TRP A 489 -2.26 21.55 16.11
CA TRP A 489 -3.41 20.74 16.51
C TRP A 489 -4.71 21.19 15.85
N ARG A 490 -5.10 20.51 14.77
CA ARG A 490 -6.41 20.68 14.12
C ARG A 490 -7.32 19.51 14.47
N SER A 491 -8.18 19.68 15.48
CA SER A 491 -9.10 18.62 15.90
C SER A 491 -10.34 18.55 15.01
N PRO A 492 -10.75 17.36 14.54
CA PRO A 492 -11.98 17.18 13.78
C PRO A 492 -13.25 17.23 14.64
N ASP A 493 -13.14 17.03 15.95
CA ASP A 493 -14.27 16.77 16.85
C ASP A 493 -14.27 17.62 18.13
N LYS A 494 -13.11 18.06 18.62
CA LYS A 494 -13.03 18.84 19.86
C LYS A 494 -13.29 20.32 19.60
N SER A 495 -14.16 20.90 20.43
CA SER A 495 -14.34 22.33 20.49
C SER A 495 -13.12 23.03 21.11
N ARG A 496 -12.96 24.32 20.83
CA ARG A 496 -11.90 25.16 21.44
C ARG A 496 -11.82 25.06 22.97
N LEU A 497 -12.96 24.92 23.65
CA LEU A 497 -13.02 24.78 25.11
C LEU A 497 -12.52 23.42 25.58
N ALA A 498 -12.88 22.34 24.85
CA ALA A 498 -12.38 21.01 25.13
C ALA A 498 -10.86 20.93 24.90
N MET A 499 -10.37 21.52 23.82
CA MET A 499 -8.93 21.61 23.55
C MET A 499 -8.19 22.35 24.67
N ARG A 500 -8.71 23.50 25.12
CA ARG A 500 -8.14 24.24 26.26
C ARG A 500 -8.09 23.41 27.54
N ARG A 501 -9.15 22.65 27.84
CA ARG A 501 -9.20 21.76 29.01
C ARG A 501 -8.13 20.66 28.92
N ASP A 502 -7.92 20.08 27.75
CA ASP A 502 -6.89 19.04 27.56
C ASP A 502 -5.49 19.62 27.74
N LEU A 503 -5.24 20.87 27.31
CA LEU A 503 -3.99 21.58 27.53
C LEU A 503 -3.77 21.93 29.01
N ALA A 504 -4.82 22.35 29.71
CA ALA A 504 -4.79 22.58 31.15
C ALA A 504 -4.48 21.26 31.91
N ALA A 505 -5.08 20.14 31.51
CA ALA A 505 -4.77 18.82 32.07
C ALA A 505 -3.32 18.39 31.78
N TRP A 506 -2.83 18.61 30.55
CA TRP A 506 -1.44 18.31 30.18
C TRP A 506 -0.42 19.09 31.03
N ARG A 507 -0.72 20.35 31.38
CA ARG A 507 0.09 21.19 32.27
C ARG A 507 0.24 20.58 33.68
N MET A 508 -0.74 19.80 34.13
CA MET A 508 -0.78 19.17 35.44
C MET A 508 -0.18 17.75 35.48
N LEU A 509 0.22 17.19 34.34
CA LEU A 509 0.73 15.82 34.28
C LEU A 509 1.99 15.64 35.15
N PRO A 510 2.03 14.61 36.01
CA PRO A 510 3.21 14.30 36.81
C PRO A 510 4.32 13.74 35.92
N GLY A 511 5.50 14.39 35.94
CA GLY A 511 6.70 13.90 35.26
C GLY A 511 7.47 14.98 34.52
N GLY A 512 8.54 15.47 35.14
CA GLY A 512 9.63 16.22 34.51
C GLY A 512 9.30 17.61 33.95
N GLN A 513 10.33 18.46 33.89
CA GLN A 513 10.29 19.75 33.23
C GLN A 513 10.15 19.54 31.72
N HIS A 514 9.09 20.09 31.11
CA HIS A 514 8.92 20.17 29.66
C HIS A 514 9.26 21.60 29.22
N PRO A 515 9.98 21.82 28.09
CA PRO A 515 10.16 23.16 27.54
C PRO A 515 8.82 23.85 27.27
N ASP A 516 8.83 25.18 27.16
CA ASP A 516 7.59 25.92 26.87
C ASP A 516 6.94 25.42 25.58
N LEU A 517 5.67 25.04 25.65
CA LEU A 517 4.90 24.49 24.53
C LEU A 517 3.98 25.56 23.95
N ILE A 518 4.08 25.78 22.63
CA ILE A 518 3.19 26.67 21.89
C ILE A 518 2.32 25.82 20.99
N VAL A 519 1.00 25.97 21.12
CA VAL A 519 0.01 25.17 20.38
C VAL A 519 -0.69 26.05 19.37
N LEU A 520 -0.45 25.80 18.08
CA LEU A 520 -1.18 26.43 16.97
C LEU A 520 -2.37 25.53 16.65
N GLY A 521 -3.56 25.93 17.09
CA GLY A 521 -4.70 25.02 17.18
C GLY A 521 -6.01 25.58 16.66
N ALA A 522 -6.84 24.69 16.13
CA ALA A 522 -8.22 25.00 15.79
C ALA A 522 -9.15 23.77 15.92
N GLY A 523 -10.37 24.02 16.39
CA GLY A 523 -11.47 23.05 16.41
C GLY A 523 -12.45 23.30 15.27
N PRO A 524 -13.51 22.47 15.12
CA PRO A 524 -14.54 22.66 14.08
C PRO A 524 -15.20 24.04 14.12
N ASN A 525 -15.25 24.66 15.31
CA ASN A 525 -15.95 25.91 15.56
C ASN A 525 -15.00 27.12 15.72
N GLY A 526 -13.79 27.04 15.16
CA GLY A 526 -12.82 28.14 15.13
C GLY A 526 -11.52 27.87 15.91
N ASP A 527 -10.69 28.90 15.94
CA ASP A 527 -9.33 28.87 16.48
C ASP A 527 -9.26 28.70 18.01
N LEU A 528 -8.11 28.20 18.45
CA LEU A 528 -7.72 28.19 19.85
C LEU A 528 -7.52 29.64 20.34
N ILE A 529 -7.86 29.88 21.60
CA ILE A 529 -7.73 31.20 22.21
C ILE A 529 -6.25 31.53 22.38
N GLU A 530 -5.86 32.73 21.98
CA GLU A 530 -4.49 33.23 22.08
C GLU A 530 -4.07 33.48 23.54
N GLY A 531 -2.80 33.20 23.82
CA GLY A 531 -2.15 33.50 25.10
C GLY A 531 -1.88 32.27 25.98
N GLU A 532 -1.25 32.52 27.14
CA GLU A 532 -0.94 31.46 28.11
C GLU A 532 -2.22 30.86 28.68
N ILE A 533 -2.28 29.52 28.73
CA ILE A 533 -3.42 28.81 29.30
C ILE A 533 -3.26 28.82 30.83
N PRO A 534 -4.13 29.54 31.56
CA PRO A 534 -3.97 29.73 32.99
C PRO A 534 -4.30 28.45 33.74
N GLN A 535 -3.75 28.36 34.96
CA GLN A 535 -4.19 27.37 35.94
C GLN A 535 -5.60 27.74 36.43
N ASP A 536 -6.60 26.90 36.15
CA ASP A 536 -7.90 27.02 36.82
C ASP A 536 -7.94 26.08 38.03
N ARG A 537 -8.25 26.63 39.22
CA ARG A 537 -8.48 25.85 40.45
C ARG A 537 -9.64 24.86 40.31
N ARG A 538 -10.54 25.07 39.34
CA ARG A 538 -11.66 24.18 39.01
C ARG A 538 -11.30 23.06 38.02
N ASP A 539 -10.07 22.99 37.53
CA ASP A 539 -9.63 21.85 36.68
C ASP A 539 -9.12 20.66 37.53
N ASP A 540 -8.93 20.85 38.84
CA ASP A 540 -8.45 19.88 39.83
C ASP A 540 -9.55 18.94 40.38
N ILE A 541 -10.77 19.00 39.86
CA ILE A 541 -11.92 18.21 40.37
C ILE A 541 -12.12 16.86 39.64
N SER A 542 -11.33 16.57 38.60
CA SER A 542 -11.51 15.36 37.77
C SER A 542 -10.84 14.09 38.31
N THR A 543 -10.01 14.22 39.33
CA THR A 543 -9.44 13.08 40.07
C THR A 543 -9.80 13.21 41.54
N ALA A 544 -10.87 12.53 41.96
CA ALA A 544 -10.95 12.12 43.36
C ALA A 544 -9.64 11.37 43.70
N PRO A 545 -9.01 11.61 44.86
CA PRO A 545 -7.83 10.85 45.25
C PRO A 545 -8.19 9.38 45.11
N SER A 546 -7.36 8.62 44.40
CA SER A 546 -7.55 7.19 44.19
C SER A 546 -7.88 6.56 45.54
N SER A 547 -9.11 6.10 45.71
CA SER A 547 -9.51 5.28 46.86
C SER A 547 -8.85 3.92 46.66
N GLY A 548 -7.54 3.87 46.89
CA GLY A 548 -6.85 2.63 47.16
C GLY A 548 -7.60 1.93 48.28
N ALA A 549 -7.63 0.60 48.25
CA ALA A 549 -8.38 -0.26 49.18
C ALA A 549 -8.00 -0.10 50.68
N GLU A 550 -7.26 0.96 51.04
CA GLU A 550 -6.79 1.32 52.38
C GLU A 550 -7.66 2.39 53.06
N LEU A 551 -8.59 3.05 52.34
CA LEU A 551 -9.56 3.99 52.94
C LEU A 551 -10.84 3.30 53.45
N ALA A 552 -10.90 1.97 53.42
CA ALA A 552 -11.92 1.21 54.12
C ALA A 552 -11.65 1.33 55.64
N ALA A 553 -12.57 2.01 56.34
CA ALA A 553 -12.74 2.08 57.78
C ALA A 553 -11.72 1.28 58.64
N GLY A 554 -10.64 1.97 59.05
CA GLY A 554 -9.69 1.46 60.05
C GLY A 554 -8.39 0.89 59.46
N GLY A 555 -7.44 1.75 59.13
CA GLY A 555 -6.11 1.34 58.67
C GLY A 555 -5.11 2.48 58.66
N SER A 556 -3.94 2.25 59.27
CA SER A 556 -2.77 3.10 59.45
C SER A 556 -2.52 4.23 58.43
N LEU A 557 -2.18 5.43 58.94
CA LEU A 557 -1.39 6.46 58.24
C LEU A 557 0.04 5.94 57.97
N ALA A 558 0.16 4.85 57.21
CA ALA A 558 1.45 4.42 56.70
C ALA A 558 1.87 5.44 55.63
N ALA A 559 3.09 5.96 55.80
CA ALA A 559 3.66 7.00 54.96
C ALA A 559 3.64 6.56 53.48
N ARG A 560 2.82 7.25 52.67
CA ARG A 560 3.20 7.43 51.26
C ARG A 560 4.55 8.16 51.27
N GLU A 561 5.56 7.56 50.63
CA GLU A 561 6.87 8.19 50.39
C GLU A 561 6.81 9.38 49.42
N ASP A 562 5.63 9.70 48.88
CA ASP A 562 5.45 10.87 48.04
C ASP A 562 5.13 12.11 48.90
N ASP A 563 6.12 12.98 49.07
CA ASP A 563 5.95 14.29 49.71
C ASP A 563 4.98 15.18 48.89
N PHE A 564 3.74 15.29 49.35
CA PHE A 564 2.72 16.16 48.75
C PHE A 564 3.06 17.66 48.86
N THR A 565 4.07 18.02 49.65
CA THR A 565 4.55 19.41 49.82
C THR A 565 5.69 19.78 48.86
N ALA A 566 6.23 18.82 48.11
CA ALA A 566 7.23 19.09 47.09
C ALA A 566 6.63 19.94 45.95
N ALA A 567 7.19 21.14 45.74
CA ALA A 567 6.78 22.04 44.67
C ALA A 567 6.93 21.36 43.30
N ARG A 568 5.80 21.00 42.68
CA ARG A 568 5.79 20.45 41.31
C ARG A 568 6.04 21.59 40.33
N SER A 569 7.13 21.51 39.57
CA SER A 569 7.34 22.41 38.43
C SER A 569 6.23 22.19 37.41
N LEU A 570 5.36 23.19 37.22
CA LEU A 570 4.29 23.13 36.24
C LEU A 570 4.84 23.39 34.85
N ARG A 571 4.32 22.65 33.85
CA ARG A 571 4.64 22.90 32.44
C ARG A 571 3.95 24.18 31.99
N ARG A 572 4.55 24.92 31.05
CA ARG A 572 3.94 26.12 30.47
C ARG A 572 3.41 25.81 29.08
N VAL A 573 2.21 26.31 28.78
CA VAL A 573 1.56 26.12 27.48
C VAL A 573 0.78 27.37 27.06
N ALA A 574 0.93 27.78 25.81
CA ALA A 574 0.24 28.91 25.21
C ALA A 574 -0.49 28.45 23.95
N GLY A 575 -1.67 29.01 23.72
CA GLY A 575 -2.44 28.80 22.51
C GLY A 575 -2.20 29.93 21.50
N LEU A 576 -2.23 29.59 20.22
CA LEU A 576 -2.34 30.51 19.08
C LEU A 576 -3.36 29.93 18.09
N GLY A 577 -4.03 30.81 17.34
CA GLY A 577 -4.93 30.39 16.26
C GLY A 577 -4.17 29.70 15.13
N LEU A 578 -4.79 28.69 14.52
CA LEU A 578 -4.21 28.03 13.35
C LEU A 578 -4.28 28.92 12.12
N ALA A 579 -5.26 29.83 12.05
CA ALA A 579 -5.40 30.84 11.01
C ALA A 579 -4.11 31.67 10.82
N ASN A 580 -3.38 31.97 11.90
CA ASN A 580 -2.11 32.71 11.83
C ASN A 580 -1.06 32.01 10.94
N VAL A 581 -1.09 30.68 10.83
CA VAL A 581 -0.22 29.93 9.90
C VAL A 581 -0.83 29.87 8.50
N ALA A 582 -2.15 29.77 8.40
CA ALA A 582 -2.86 29.76 7.12
C ALA A 582 -2.64 31.05 6.32
N ASP A 583 -2.61 32.20 6.99
CA ASP A 583 -2.36 33.51 6.38
C ASP A 583 -0.99 33.60 5.69
N VAL A 584 -0.03 32.79 6.14
CA VAL A 584 1.31 32.71 5.54
C VAL A 584 1.30 31.94 4.22
N TYR A 585 0.43 30.94 4.04
CA TYR A 585 0.48 30.07 2.86
C TYR A 585 -0.72 30.16 1.91
N ALA A 586 -1.90 30.60 2.34
CA ALA A 586 -3.14 30.45 1.56
C ALA A 586 -3.28 31.46 0.41
N ASP A 587 -2.93 32.71 0.66
CA ASP A 587 -3.08 33.84 -0.28
C ASP A 587 -1.72 34.49 -0.56
N PHE A 588 -0.84 33.76 -1.25
CA PHE A 588 0.56 34.16 -1.41
C PHE A 588 0.71 35.42 -2.26
N GLU A 589 1.44 36.38 -1.71
CA GLU A 589 1.91 37.60 -2.36
C GLU A 589 3.41 37.70 -2.10
N ASP A 590 4.22 37.69 -3.16
CA ASP A 590 5.69 37.60 -3.06
C ASP A 590 6.28 38.73 -2.20
N ASP A 591 5.79 39.96 -2.39
CA ASP A 591 6.25 41.14 -1.65
C ASP A 591 5.86 41.14 -0.16
N ALA A 592 4.85 40.35 0.24
CA ALA A 592 4.33 40.31 1.61
C ALA A 592 4.78 39.06 2.40
N ASP A 593 5.35 38.05 1.73
CA ASP A 593 5.68 36.76 2.33
C ASP A 593 6.66 36.88 3.51
N ALA A 594 7.72 37.67 3.35
CA ALA A 594 8.70 37.90 4.41
C ALA A 594 8.08 38.60 5.64
N GLU A 595 7.19 39.56 5.42
CA GLU A 595 6.48 40.28 6.50
C GLU A 595 5.51 39.36 7.24
N ARG A 596 4.76 38.51 6.53
CA ARG A 596 3.84 37.54 7.12
C ARG A 596 4.56 36.50 7.97
N VAL A 597 5.71 36.00 7.49
CA VAL A 597 6.57 35.10 8.27
C VAL A 597 7.11 35.78 9.52
N ALA A 598 7.63 37.00 9.39
CA ALA A 598 8.12 37.78 10.53
C ALA A 598 7.02 38.03 11.56
N THR A 599 5.80 38.33 11.11
CA THR A 599 4.62 38.52 11.97
C THR A 599 4.28 37.25 12.74
N LEU A 600 4.21 36.10 12.06
CA LEU A 600 3.94 34.81 12.70
C LEU A 600 5.02 34.45 13.74
N LEU A 601 6.31 34.61 13.39
CA LEU A 601 7.40 34.36 14.33
C LEU A 601 7.33 35.31 15.53
N GLY A 602 7.01 36.58 15.32
CA GLY A 602 6.82 37.56 16.40
C GLY A 602 5.70 37.16 17.37
N GLN A 603 4.56 36.65 16.86
CA GLN A 603 3.47 36.12 17.67
C GLN A 603 3.88 34.89 18.48
N ILE A 604 4.62 33.98 17.86
CA ILE A 604 5.17 32.77 18.51
C ILE A 604 6.19 33.16 19.60
N GLU A 605 7.04 34.16 19.34
CA GLU A 605 8.05 34.62 20.30
C GLU A 605 7.43 35.37 21.48
N ALA A 606 6.40 36.17 21.24
CA ALA A 606 5.64 36.90 22.26
C ALA A 606 4.94 35.96 23.26
N CYS A 607 4.68 34.70 22.87
CA CYS A 607 4.22 33.70 23.82
C CYS A 607 5.29 33.49 24.90
N PHE A 608 4.90 33.77 26.15
CA PHE A 608 5.74 33.70 27.34
C PHE A 608 6.80 34.79 27.50
N ALA A 609 6.75 35.87 26.71
CA ALA A 609 7.51 37.06 27.01
C ALA A 609 7.13 37.53 28.43
N GLU A 610 8.12 37.74 29.29
CA GLU A 610 7.86 38.39 30.58
C GLU A 610 7.31 39.78 30.27
N ASP A 611 6.10 40.09 30.77
CA ASP A 611 5.69 41.47 30.95
C ASP A 611 6.78 42.11 31.80
N GLY A 612 7.68 42.85 31.15
CA GLY A 612 8.80 43.51 31.81
C GLY A 612 8.27 44.22 33.05
N ALA A 613 8.88 43.87 34.19
CA ALA A 613 8.63 44.43 35.52
C ALA A 613 7.93 45.80 35.46
N LYS A 614 6.63 45.81 35.78
CA LYS A 614 5.93 47.03 36.19
C LYS A 614 5.95 47.14 37.70
#